data_AF-R3KTF3-F1
#
_entry.id   AF-R3KTF3-F1
#
_cell.length_a   1.000
_cell.length_b   1.000
_cell.length_c   1.000
_cell.angle_alpha   90.00
_cell.angle_beta   90.00
_cell.angle_gamma   90.00
#
_symmetry.space_group_name_H-M   'P 1'
#
loop_
_entity.id
_entity.type
_entity.pdbx_description
1 polymer ?
#
loop_
_entity_poly.entity_id
_entity_poly.type
_entity_poly.pdbx_seq_one_letter_code
_entity_poly.pdbx_strand_id
1 'polypeptide(L)'
;MIVTEHLFAIEDQTECLISALLESDAVQNYKETKKAMYASTEVAQLQKAFLEAKSAFERVEAYGIHAPDFREKQRALRKAKRALDLNEIVANYRFAETNVQTLLDTIGLKIAQLISEDIKVDAGNPFFERGKKHSGCGGSCHAS
;
A
#
# COMPACT_ATOMS: atom_id res chain seq x y z
N MET A 1 6.86 -24.72 -23.16
CA MET A 1 5.67 -23.84 -23.23
C MET A 1 5.21 -23.84 -24.68
N ILE A 2 3.99 -24.27 -24.97
CA ILE A 2 3.47 -24.22 -26.33
C ILE A 2 2.96 -22.80 -26.54
N VAL A 3 3.60 -22.04 -27.42
CA VAL A 3 3.17 -20.70 -27.81
C VAL A 3 2.09 -20.89 -28.88
N THR A 4 0.86 -20.48 -28.56
CA THR A 4 -0.29 -20.58 -29.45
C THR A 4 -0.79 -19.19 -29.82
N GLU A 5 -1.51 -19.06 -30.93
CA GLU A 5 -2.18 -17.80 -31.33
C GLU A 5 -3.04 -17.19 -30.20
N HIS A 6 -3.70 -18.05 -29.41
CA HIS A 6 -4.49 -17.62 -28.26
C HIS A 6 -3.67 -16.97 -27.13
N LEU A 7 -2.39 -17.33 -27.01
CA LEU A 7 -1.49 -16.73 -26.03
C LEU A 7 -1.14 -15.30 -26.45
N PHE A 8 -0.82 -15.09 -27.73
CA PHE A 8 -0.58 -13.76 -28.29
C PHE A 8 -1.81 -12.85 -28.16
N ALA A 9 -3.00 -13.37 -28.45
CA ALA A 9 -4.23 -12.60 -28.29
C ALA A 9 -4.47 -12.15 -26.83
N ILE A 10 -4.07 -12.95 -25.84
CA ILE A 10 -4.13 -12.56 -24.43
C ILE A 10 -3.06 -11.50 -24.13
N GLU A 11 -1.83 -11.68 -24.62
CA GLU A 11 -0.75 -10.69 -24.44
C GLU A 11 -1.16 -9.31 -25.00
N ASP A 12 -1.70 -9.26 -26.23
CA ASP A 12 -2.19 -8.02 -26.85
C ASP A 12 -3.27 -7.34 -26.01
N GLN A 13 -4.21 -8.12 -25.46
CA GLN A 13 -5.26 -7.60 -24.57
C GLN A 13 -4.69 -7.09 -23.24
N THR A 14 -3.67 -7.77 -22.70
CA THR A 14 -3.00 -7.30 -21.48
C THR A 14 -2.25 -6.00 -21.71
N GLU A 15 -1.57 -5.83 -22.84
CA GLU A 15 -0.89 -4.57 -23.19
C GLU A 15 -1.89 -3.42 -23.33
N CYS A 16 -3.03 -3.67 -23.98
CA CYS A 16 -4.12 -2.70 -24.10
C CYS A 16 -4.66 -2.29 -22.72
N LEU A 17 -4.88 -3.26 -21.82
CA LEU A 17 -5.35 -3.01 -20.45
C LEU A 17 -4.33 -2.20 -19.63
N ILE A 18 -3.04 -2.54 -19.72
CA ILE A 18 -1.96 -1.83 -19.05
C ILE A 18 -1.90 -0.39 -19.54
N SER A 19 -1.97 -0.17 -20.85
CA SER A 19 -1.93 1.17 -21.45
C SER A 19 -3.10 2.03 -20.96
N ALA A 20 -4.31 1.50 -21.03
CA ALA A 20 -5.51 2.18 -20.53
C ALA A 20 -5.42 2.49 -19.02
N LEU A 21 -4.86 1.57 -18.22
CA LEU A 21 -4.66 1.79 -16.79
C LEU A 21 -3.63 2.89 -16.53
N LEU A 22 -2.51 2.90 -17.27
CA LEU A 22 -1.47 3.92 -17.15
C LEU A 22 -1.97 5.32 -17.53
N GLU A 23 -2.92 5.42 -18.44
CA GLU A 23 -3.58 6.65 -18.88
C GLU A 23 -4.73 7.09 -17.95
N SER A 24 -5.21 6.20 -17.08
CA SER A 24 -6.32 6.51 -16.17
C SER A 24 -6.00 7.64 -15.19
N ASP A 25 -7.03 8.44 -14.86
CA ASP A 25 -6.94 9.54 -13.90
C ASP A 25 -6.41 9.09 -12.54
N ALA A 26 -6.76 7.87 -12.11
CA ALA A 26 -6.30 7.31 -10.84
C ALA A 26 -4.76 7.16 -10.82
N VAL A 27 -4.18 6.64 -11.90
CA VAL A 27 -2.73 6.44 -12.01
C VAL A 27 -1.99 7.77 -12.25
N GLN A 28 -2.59 8.68 -13.02
CA GLN A 28 -2.01 10.02 -13.21
C GLN A 28 -1.97 10.80 -11.90
N ASN A 29 -3.07 10.83 -11.14
CA ASN A 29 -3.12 11.45 -9.82
C ASN A 29 -2.14 10.80 -8.83
N TYR A 30 -1.99 9.47 -8.86
CA TYR A 30 -0.96 8.78 -8.08
C TYR A 30 0.46 9.26 -8.43
N LYS A 31 0.79 9.36 -9.73
CA LYS A 31 2.11 9.85 -10.17
C LYS A 31 2.38 11.28 -9.69
N GLU A 32 1.38 12.15 -9.78
CA GLU A 32 1.48 13.55 -9.37
C GLU A 32 1.66 13.71 -7.85
N THR A 33 0.79 13.07 -7.07
CA THR A 33 0.87 13.09 -5.60
C THR A 33 2.16 12.46 -5.09
N LYS A 34 2.65 11.40 -5.74
CA LYS A 34 3.97 10.80 -5.47
C LYS A 34 5.08 11.81 -5.70
N LYS A 35 5.08 12.48 -6.85
CA LYS A 35 6.08 13.50 -7.18
C LYS A 35 6.06 14.65 -6.17
N ALA A 36 4.87 15.11 -5.78
CA ALA A 36 4.71 16.16 -4.76
C ALA A 36 5.26 15.73 -3.40
N MET A 37 5.00 14.49 -2.97
CA MET A 37 5.52 13.93 -1.72
C MET A 37 7.04 13.91 -1.70
N TYR A 38 7.69 13.39 -2.75
CA TYR A 38 9.16 13.30 -2.82
C TYR A 38 9.85 14.64 -3.05
N ALA A 39 9.16 15.63 -3.60
CA ALA A 39 9.69 16.98 -3.76
C ALA A 39 9.62 17.81 -2.46
N SER A 40 8.79 17.41 -1.50
CA SER A 40 8.60 18.15 -0.25
C SER A 40 9.72 17.89 0.76
N THR A 41 10.46 18.96 1.08
CA THR A 41 11.49 18.93 2.14
C THR A 41 10.89 18.70 3.52
N GLU A 42 9.69 19.20 3.77
CA GLU A 42 8.95 18.97 5.02
C GLU A 42 8.62 17.50 5.21
N VAL A 43 8.07 16.85 4.18
CA VAL A 43 7.74 15.41 4.23
C VAL A 43 9.01 14.59 4.43
N ALA A 44 10.11 14.93 3.75
CA ALA A 44 11.39 14.26 3.94
C ALA A 44 11.90 14.36 5.39
N GLN A 45 11.74 15.52 6.04
CA GLN A 45 12.11 15.70 7.45
C GLN A 45 11.22 14.88 8.39
N LEU A 46 9.90 14.87 8.17
CA LEU A 46 8.95 14.07 8.95
C LEU A 46 9.23 12.57 8.79
N GLN A 47 9.51 12.12 7.56
CA GLN A 47 9.84 10.73 7.27
C GLN A 47 11.15 10.32 7.97
N LYS A 48 12.18 11.17 7.92
CA LYS A 48 13.44 10.95 8.63
C LYS A 48 13.22 10.83 10.14
N ALA A 49 12.49 11.76 10.75
CA ALA A 49 12.19 11.74 12.18
C ALA A 49 11.41 10.47 12.59
N PHE A 50 10.47 10.03 11.75
CA PHE A 50 9.74 8.78 11.97
C PHE A 50 10.65 7.55 11.89
N LEU A 51 11.52 7.47 10.88
CA LEU A 51 12.46 6.35 10.72
C LEU A 51 13.47 6.28 11.87
N GLU A 52 13.98 7.42 12.34
CA GLU A 52 14.85 7.49 13.50
C GLU A 52 14.14 6.99 14.76
N ALA A 53 12.93 7.48 15.04
CA ALA A 53 12.13 7.04 16.18
C ALA A 53 11.75 5.55 16.09
N LYS A 54 11.46 5.04 14.89
CA LYS A 54 11.18 3.63 14.62
C LYS A 54 12.40 2.77 14.94
N SER A 55 13.57 3.13 14.42
CA SER A 55 14.82 2.41 14.69
C SER A 55 15.18 2.42 16.18
N ALA A 56 14.92 3.52 16.89
CA ALA A 56 15.16 3.62 18.33
C ALA A 56 14.22 2.71 19.13
N PHE A 57 12.96 2.60 18.71
CA PHE A 57 11.97 1.73 19.33
C PHE A 57 12.24 0.25 19.04
N GLU A 58 12.55 -0.14 17.80
CA GLU A 58 12.85 -1.52 17.40
C GLU A 58 14.00 -2.14 18.21
N ARG A 59 15.00 -1.33 18.61
CA ARG A 59 16.11 -1.76 19.49
C ARG A 59 15.66 -2.20 20.88
N VAL A 60 14.57 -1.63 21.39
CA VAL A 60 14.02 -1.94 22.71
C VAL A 60 12.78 -2.82 22.65
N GLU A 61 12.18 -2.98 21.46
CA GLU A 61 10.93 -3.70 21.25
C GLU A 61 11.02 -5.15 21.69
N ALA A 62 12.12 -5.84 21.35
CA ALA A 62 12.37 -7.24 21.70
C ALA A 62 12.37 -7.50 23.22
N TYR A 63 12.67 -6.49 24.03
CA TYR A 63 12.73 -6.58 25.49
C TYR A 63 11.40 -6.18 26.16
N GLY A 64 10.44 -5.67 25.38
CA GLY A 64 9.12 -5.28 25.85
C GLY A 64 9.15 -4.18 26.93
N ILE A 65 8.12 -4.16 27.78
CA ILE A 65 7.91 -3.12 28.81
C ILE A 65 9.05 -3.06 29.84
N HIS A 66 9.87 -4.10 29.92
CA HIS A 66 11.00 -4.18 30.85
C HIS A 66 12.25 -3.44 30.35
N ALA A 67 12.31 -3.04 29.06
CA ALA A 67 13.43 -2.24 28.57
C ALA A 67 13.43 -0.82 29.17
N PRO A 68 14.61 -0.28 29.49
CA PRO A 68 14.74 1.13 29.83
C PRO A 68 14.22 1.99 28.67
N ASP A 69 13.44 3.01 29.01
CA ASP A 69 12.86 3.99 28.08
C ASP A 69 11.85 3.41 27.07
N PHE A 70 11.35 2.18 27.24
CA PHE A 70 10.40 1.56 26.32
C PHE A 70 9.17 2.45 26.06
N ARG A 71 8.53 2.95 27.14
CA ARG A 71 7.33 3.80 27.03
C ARG A 71 7.63 5.16 26.41
N GLU A 72 8.82 5.69 26.64
CA GLU A 72 9.27 6.96 26.06
C GLU A 72 9.49 6.81 24.55
N LYS A 73 10.25 5.80 24.13
CA LYS A 73 10.50 5.49 22.71
C LYS A 73 9.21 5.14 21.97
N GLN A 74 8.29 4.41 22.60
CA GLN A 74 6.97 4.14 22.04
C GLN A 74 6.16 5.43 21.83
N ARG A 75 6.21 6.37 22.79
CA ARG A 75 5.52 7.66 22.67
C ARG A 75 6.14 8.53 21.58
N ALA A 76 7.47 8.57 21.50
CA ALA A 76 8.20 9.29 20.45
C ALA A 76 7.84 8.76 19.06
N LEU A 77 7.84 7.43 18.87
CA LEU A 77 7.42 6.77 17.63
C LEU A 77 5.99 7.15 17.23
N ARG A 78 5.03 7.06 18.17
CA ARG A 78 3.63 7.44 17.89
C ARG A 78 3.48 8.91 17.53
N LYS A 79 4.24 9.81 18.19
CA LYS A 79 4.21 11.24 17.91
C LYS A 79 4.78 11.54 16.51
N ALA A 80 5.91 10.94 16.17
CA ALA A 80 6.52 11.10 14.85
C ALA A 80 5.63 10.53 13.74
N LYS A 81 5.04 9.35 13.96
CA LYS A 81 4.06 8.76 13.04
C LYS A 81 2.86 9.68 12.81
N ARG A 82 2.27 10.19 13.90
CA ARG A 82 1.12 11.10 13.81
C ARG A 82 1.47 12.39 13.05
N ALA A 83 2.66 12.95 13.24
CA ALA A 83 3.08 14.13 12.50
C ALA A 83 3.21 13.85 10.99
N LEU A 84 3.72 12.68 10.61
CA LEU A 84 3.79 12.24 9.22
C LEU A 84 2.41 11.96 8.63
N ASP A 85 1.55 11.23 9.35
CA ASP A 85 0.20 10.86 8.90
C ASP A 85 -0.74 12.06 8.76
N LEU A 86 -0.53 13.13 9.54
CA LEU A 86 -1.34 14.37 9.48
C LEU A 86 -0.88 15.32 8.37
N ASN A 87 0.27 15.09 7.73
CA ASN A 87 0.72 15.95 6.65
C ASN A 87 -0.17 15.73 5.41
N GLU A 88 -0.72 16.81 4.86
CA GLU A 88 -1.67 16.75 3.74
C GLU A 88 -1.08 16.12 2.48
N ILE A 89 0.21 16.34 2.20
CA ILE A 89 0.90 15.78 1.03
C ILE A 89 1.00 14.26 1.16
N VAL A 90 1.32 13.77 2.36
CA VAL A 90 1.34 12.33 2.67
C VAL A 90 -0.06 11.73 2.58
N ALA A 91 -1.06 12.38 3.17
CA ALA A 91 -2.45 11.92 3.13
C ALA A 91 -2.97 11.83 1.68
N ASN A 92 -2.71 12.84 0.85
CA ASN A 92 -3.12 12.86 -0.56
C ASN A 92 -2.44 11.74 -1.36
N TYR A 93 -1.15 11.50 -1.13
CA TYR A 93 -0.42 10.38 -1.75
C TYR A 93 -1.02 9.03 -1.35
N ARG A 94 -1.28 8.80 -0.05
CA ARG A 94 -1.89 7.55 0.45
C ARG A 94 -3.30 7.32 -0.10
N PHE A 95 -4.09 8.39 -0.24
CA PHE A 95 -5.40 8.30 -0.86
C PHE A 95 -5.29 7.90 -2.34
N ALA A 96 -4.38 8.52 -3.10
CA ALA A 96 -4.15 8.15 -4.50
C ALA A 96 -3.63 6.71 -4.65
N GLU A 97 -2.74 6.26 -3.77
CA GLU A 97 -2.26 4.88 -3.70
C GLU A 97 -3.40 3.88 -3.46
N THR A 98 -4.29 4.19 -2.51
CA THR A 98 -5.46 3.35 -2.20
C THR A 98 -6.43 3.28 -3.39
N ASN A 99 -6.60 4.37 -4.13
CA ASN A 99 -7.46 4.41 -5.32
C ASN A 99 -6.90 3.51 -6.43
N VAL A 100 -5.59 3.55 -6.68
CA VAL A 100 -4.94 2.65 -7.65
C VAL A 100 -5.07 1.20 -7.22
N GLN A 101 -4.84 0.89 -5.93
CA GLN A 101 -5.01 -0.47 -5.42
C GLN A 101 -6.44 -0.98 -5.61
N THR A 102 -7.43 -0.14 -5.31
CA THR A 102 -8.85 -0.48 -5.48
C THR A 102 -9.20 -0.74 -6.94
N LEU A 103 -8.62 0.03 -7.87
CA LEU A 103 -8.78 -0.19 -9.31
C LEU A 103 -8.19 -1.54 -9.73
N LEU A 104 -6.98 -1.87 -9.27
CA LEU A 104 -6.32 -3.15 -9.56
C LEU A 104 -7.08 -4.34 -8.98
N ASP A 105 -7.54 -4.23 -7.73
CA ASP A 105 -8.36 -5.25 -7.07
C ASP A 105 -9.67 -5.49 -7.84
N THR A 106 -10.31 -4.42 -8.32
CA THR A 106 -11.55 -4.50 -9.10
C THR A 106 -11.31 -5.20 -10.45
N ILE A 107 -10.20 -4.91 -11.12
CA ILE A 107 -9.83 -5.58 -12.38
C ILE A 107 -9.56 -7.06 -12.12
N GLY A 108 -8.77 -7.40 -11.11
CA GLY A 108 -8.45 -8.79 -10.75
C GLY A 108 -9.70 -9.61 -10.42
N LEU A 109 -10.62 -9.04 -9.63
CA LEU A 109 -11.90 -9.66 -9.30
C LEU A 109 -12.76 -9.92 -10.53
N LYS A 110 -12.87 -8.93 -11.44
CA LYS A 110 -13.65 -9.10 -12.67
C LYS A 110 -13.09 -10.20 -13.56
N ILE A 111 -11.76 -10.27 -13.73
CA ILE A 111 -11.11 -11.30 -14.52
C ILE A 111 -11.34 -12.68 -13.91
N ALA A 112 -11.15 -12.82 -12.59
CA ALA A 112 -11.35 -14.08 -11.88
C ALA A 112 -12.79 -14.59 -12.03
N GLN A 113 -13.78 -13.72 -11.80
CA GLN A 113 -15.21 -14.06 -11.91
C GLN A 113 -15.62 -14.50 -13.33
N LEU A 114 -14.99 -13.94 -14.37
CA LEU A 114 -15.26 -14.34 -15.76
C LEU A 114 -14.70 -15.74 -16.09
N ILE A 115 -13.65 -16.18 -15.39
CA ILE A 115 -13.03 -17.51 -15.59
C ILE A 115 -13.75 -18.56 -14.74
N SER A 116 -13.98 -18.28 -13.46
CA SER A 116 -14.72 -19.14 -12.54
C SER A 116 -15.07 -18.40 -11.24
N GLU A 117 -16.31 -18.59 -10.77
CA GLU A 117 -16.79 -18.04 -9.49
C GLU A 117 -16.05 -18.62 -8.27
N ASP A 118 -15.35 -19.75 -8.42
CA ASP A 118 -14.61 -20.42 -7.34
C ASP A 118 -13.19 -19.89 -7.14
N ILE A 119 -12.68 -19.06 -8.06
CA ILE A 119 -11.34 -18.47 -7.97
C ILE A 119 -11.36 -17.38 -6.89
N LYS A 120 -10.57 -17.59 -5.83
CA LYS A 120 -10.37 -16.60 -4.77
C LYS A 120 -9.29 -15.62 -5.16
N VAL A 121 -9.61 -14.33 -5.02
CA VAL A 121 -8.68 -13.23 -5.21
C VAL A 121 -8.37 -12.63 -3.84
N ASP A 122 -7.11 -12.67 -3.45
CA ASP A 122 -6.63 -11.92 -2.29
C ASP A 122 -6.55 -10.44 -2.68
N ALA A 123 -7.65 -9.71 -2.49
CA ALA A 123 -7.69 -8.27 -2.72
C ALA A 123 -6.97 -7.56 -1.55
N GLY A 124 -6.11 -6.58 -1.87
CA GLY A 124 -5.38 -5.81 -0.86
C GLY A 124 -6.26 -4.85 -0.06
N ASN A 125 -7.49 -4.60 -0.52
CA ASN A 125 -8.46 -3.72 0.10
C ASN A 125 -9.45 -4.47 1.05
N PRO A 126 -9.56 -4.08 2.34
CA PRO A 126 -10.47 -4.69 3.32
C PRO A 126 -11.95 -4.73 2.91
N PHE A 127 -12.38 -3.85 2.00
CA PHE A 127 -13.76 -3.82 1.52
C PHE A 127 -14.14 -5.01 0.63
N PHE A 128 -13.16 -5.73 0.08
CA PHE A 128 -13.38 -6.87 -0.80
C PHE A 128 -13.22 -8.23 -0.12
N GLU A 129 -12.88 -8.26 1.18
CA GLU A 129 -12.93 -9.47 2.01
C GLU A 129 -14.39 -9.89 2.32
N ARG A 130 -15.20 -10.12 1.29
CA ARG A 130 -16.51 -10.74 1.47
C ARG A 130 -16.32 -12.24 1.68
N GLY A 131 -16.08 -12.60 2.93
CA GLY A 131 -16.31 -13.94 3.45
C GLY A 131 -15.05 -14.72 3.77
N LYS A 132 -14.44 -14.43 4.93
CA LYS A 132 -14.19 -15.42 5.99
C LYS A 132 -13.57 -14.74 7.20
N LYS A 133 -14.00 -15.17 8.38
CA LYS A 133 -13.32 -14.94 9.65
C LYS A 133 -11.89 -15.50 9.56
N HIS A 134 -10.93 -14.70 9.13
CA HIS A 134 -9.55 -14.91 9.47
C HIS A 134 -9.23 -14.00 10.65
N SER A 135 -9.40 -14.54 11.86
CA SER A 135 -8.69 -14.08 13.04
C SER A 135 -7.20 -14.36 12.82
N GLY A 136 -6.56 -13.51 12.02
CA GLY A 136 -5.14 -13.52 11.73
C GLY A 136 -4.63 -12.10 11.90
N CYS A 137 -4.39 -11.71 13.16
CA CYS A 137 -3.55 -10.58 13.48
C CYS A 137 -2.13 -10.89 12.98
N GLY A 138 -1.87 -10.61 11.70
CA GLY A 138 -0.57 -10.66 11.07
C GLY A 138 -0.08 -9.23 10.86
N GLY A 139 0.63 -8.69 11.84
CA GLY A 139 1.21 -7.36 11.79
C GLY A 139 2.10 -7.19 10.56
N SER A 140 1.64 -6.39 9.62
CA SER A 140 2.42 -5.89 8.49
C SER A 140 2.04 -4.43 8.31
N CYS A 141 2.62 -3.59 9.16
CA CYS A 141 2.57 -2.15 8.99
C CYS A 141 3.42 -1.83 7.76
N HIS A 142 2.81 -1.69 6.60
CA HIS A 142 3.46 -1.17 5.40
C HIS A 142 3.85 0.29 5.65
N ALA A 143 5.09 0.47 6.08
CA ALA A 143 5.82 1.72 5.97
C ALA A 143 6.81 1.55 4.81
N SER A 144 6.29 1.75 3.61
CA SER A 144 7.06 2.09 2.41
C SER A 144 6.69 3.51 2.01
#